data_AF-A0A2H5YYQ7-F1
#
_entry.id   AF-A0A2H5YYQ7-F1
#
_cell.length_a   1.000
_cell.length_b   1.000
_cell.length_c   1.000
_cell.angle_alpha   90.00
_cell.angle_beta   90.00
_cell.angle_gamma   90.00
#
_symmetry.space_group_name_H-M   'P 1'
#
loop_
_entity.id
_entity.type
_entity.pdbx_description
1 polymer ?
#
loop_
_entity_poly.entity_id
_entity_poly.type
_entity_poly.pdbx_seq_one_letter_code
_entity_poly.pdbx_strand_id
1 'polypeptide(L)'
;MPRPLRRATPSAERHQRAVEWERWFRGESSQAAYRIELTRLTGLAPEVGGKLVEDVADLLVDRVPASLGVPALLAISVLVSHAPKASEASRVLLLAITEELAPAHARTVLENLALAWHASQCIFATDRRRAFLRAELLQTIRRLEASNAPGVDAITAILAVLD
;
A
#
# COMPACT_ATOMS: atom_id res chain seq x y z
N MET A 1 -21.05 -15.20 -15.44
CA MET A 1 -21.08 -14.05 -16.38
C MET A 1 -19.80 -13.25 -16.20
N PRO A 2 -19.03 -12.96 -17.27
CA PRO A 2 -17.82 -12.17 -17.16
C PRO A 2 -18.19 -10.71 -16.88
N ARG A 3 -17.68 -10.15 -15.77
CA ARG A 3 -17.83 -8.72 -15.44
C ARG A 3 -17.24 -7.89 -16.60
N PRO A 4 -17.95 -6.87 -17.12
CA PRO A 4 -17.42 -6.05 -18.19
C PRO A 4 -16.15 -5.32 -17.72
N LEU A 5 -15.14 -5.34 -18.58
CA LEU A 5 -13.90 -4.57 -18.46
C LEU A 5 -14.26 -3.13 -18.07
N ARG A 6 -13.69 -2.68 -16.94
CA ARG A 6 -13.87 -1.34 -16.34
C ARG A 6 -13.92 -0.28 -17.45
N ARG A 7 -15.07 0.40 -17.58
CA ARG A 7 -15.22 1.57 -18.47
C ARG A 7 -14.10 2.57 -18.16
N ALA A 8 -13.50 3.17 -19.18
CA ALA A 8 -12.54 4.25 -19.00
C ALA A 8 -13.18 5.33 -18.10
N THR A 9 -12.55 5.58 -16.94
CA THR A 9 -13.04 6.55 -15.95
C THR A 9 -13.11 7.93 -16.62
N PRO A 10 -14.30 8.55 -16.72
CA PRO A 10 -14.47 9.87 -17.29
C PRO A 10 -13.50 10.90 -16.69
N SER A 11 -13.09 11.91 -17.45
CA SER A 11 -12.15 12.95 -16.98
C SER A 11 -12.62 13.64 -15.69
N ALA A 12 -13.93 13.84 -15.54
CA ALA A 12 -14.53 14.42 -14.34
C ALA A 12 -14.37 13.53 -13.10
N GLU A 13 -14.59 12.21 -13.22
CA GLU A 13 -14.38 11.25 -12.12
C GLU A 13 -12.91 11.16 -11.72
N ARG A 14 -11.98 11.24 -12.69
CA ARG A 14 -10.54 11.27 -12.40
C ARG A 14 -10.13 12.54 -11.66
N HIS A 15 -10.66 13.69 -12.06
CA HIS A 15 -10.39 14.96 -11.39
C HIS A 15 -10.96 14.99 -9.97
N GLN A 16 -12.21 14.53 -9.79
CA GLN A 16 -12.82 14.44 -8.48
C GLN A 16 -12.07 13.48 -7.55
N ARG A 17 -11.63 12.33 -8.06
CA ARG A 17 -10.78 11.41 -7.32
C ARG A 17 -9.46 12.07 -6.94
N ALA A 18 -8.78 12.78 -7.84
CA ALA A 18 -7.55 13.49 -7.54
C ALA A 18 -7.72 14.53 -6.39
N VAL A 19 -8.81 15.31 -6.42
CA VAL A 19 -9.14 16.28 -5.36
C VAL A 19 -9.41 15.58 -4.02
N GLU A 20 -10.13 14.46 -4.03
CA GLU A 20 -10.34 13.67 -2.82
C GLU A 20 -9.03 13.09 -2.28
N TRP A 21 -8.14 12.61 -3.16
CA TRP A 21 -6.81 12.15 -2.78
C TRP A 21 -6.00 13.24 -2.08
N GLU A 22 -5.93 14.45 -2.66
CA GLU A 22 -5.23 15.59 -2.02
C GLU A 22 -5.83 15.95 -0.65
N ARG A 23 -7.15 15.83 -0.49
CA ARG A 23 -7.82 16.08 0.79
C ARG A 23 -7.37 15.08 1.86
N TRP A 24 -7.26 13.81 1.50
CA TRP A 24 -6.90 12.75 2.41
C TRP A 24 -5.41 12.60 2.60
N PHE A 25 -4.55 12.96 1.65
CA PHE A 25 -3.11 12.72 1.69
C PHE A 25 -2.33 14.02 1.64
N ARG A 26 -2.22 14.68 2.81
CA ARG A 26 -1.43 15.91 2.95
C ARG A 26 -0.02 15.62 3.45
N GLY A 27 0.96 16.27 2.84
CA GLY A 27 2.36 16.24 3.24
C GLY A 27 3.28 16.13 2.03
N GLU A 28 4.58 16.05 2.29
CA GLU A 28 5.60 15.97 1.25
C GLU A 28 5.58 14.60 0.57
N SER A 29 5.22 14.56 -0.71
CA SER A 29 5.04 13.33 -1.51
C SER A 29 6.04 13.19 -2.67
N SER A 30 6.98 14.14 -2.81
CA SER A 30 7.96 14.13 -3.90
C SER A 30 8.86 12.91 -3.87
N GLN A 31 9.41 12.56 -5.05
CA GLN A 31 10.39 11.48 -5.18
C GLN A 31 11.61 11.68 -4.25
N ALA A 32 12.06 12.93 -4.07
CA ALA A 32 13.14 13.26 -3.16
C ALA A 32 12.81 12.90 -1.70
N ALA A 33 11.58 13.19 -1.26
CA ALA A 33 11.14 12.84 0.08
C ALA A 33 11.01 11.33 0.28
N TYR A 34 10.54 10.59 -0.73
CA TYR A 34 10.55 9.12 -0.69
C TYR A 34 11.97 8.57 -0.53
N ARG A 35 12.95 9.10 -1.26
CA ARG A 35 14.37 8.70 -1.12
C ARG A 35 14.91 8.99 0.27
N ILE A 36 14.65 10.18 0.81
CA ILE A 36 15.09 10.59 2.15
C ILE A 36 14.49 9.65 3.20
N GLU A 37 13.19 9.42 3.14
CA GLU A 37 12.46 8.63 4.12
C GLU A 37 12.86 7.15 4.07
N LEU A 38 13.06 6.60 2.86
CA LEU A 38 13.52 5.24 2.67
C LEU A 38 14.93 5.02 3.23
N THR A 39 15.84 5.98 3.00
CA THR A 39 17.18 5.99 3.60
C THR A 39 17.08 6.04 5.12
N ARG A 40 16.22 6.91 5.66
CA ARG A 40 15.99 7.05 7.10
C ARG A 40 15.50 5.75 7.75
N LEU A 41 14.57 5.05 7.11
CA LEU A 41 13.93 3.86 7.68
C LEU A 41 14.73 2.57 7.51
N THR A 42 15.54 2.47 6.46
CA THR A 42 16.30 1.25 6.15
C THR A 42 17.79 1.37 6.52
N GLY A 43 18.32 2.58 6.65
CA GLY A 43 19.75 2.84 6.78
C GLY A 43 20.55 2.52 5.50
N LEU A 44 19.89 2.14 4.41
CA LEU A 44 20.52 1.78 3.15
C LEU A 44 20.81 3.02 2.30
N ALA A 45 21.84 2.94 1.47
CA ALA A 45 22.08 3.95 0.45
C ALA A 45 20.86 4.06 -0.48
N PRO A 46 20.51 5.25 -0.99
CA PRO A 46 19.30 5.47 -1.78
C PRO A 46 19.13 4.52 -2.97
N GLU A 47 20.23 4.13 -3.61
CA GLU A 47 20.26 3.24 -4.77
C GLU A 47 19.93 1.79 -4.40
N VAL A 48 20.23 1.39 -3.17
CA VAL A 48 19.95 0.05 -2.64
C VAL A 48 18.57 0.00 -2.01
N GLY A 49 18.23 1.02 -1.21
CA GLY A 49 16.90 1.18 -0.62
C GLY A 49 15.84 1.27 -1.71
N GLY A 50 16.09 2.06 -2.76
CA GLY A 50 15.17 2.25 -3.90
C GLY A 50 14.71 0.92 -4.49
N LYS A 51 15.63 -0.02 -4.73
CA LYS A 51 15.32 -1.35 -5.29
C LYS A 51 14.33 -2.18 -4.46
N LEU A 52 14.14 -1.88 -3.18
CA LEU A 52 13.17 -2.59 -2.34
C LEU A 52 11.72 -2.25 -2.71
N VAL A 53 11.50 -1.10 -3.35
CA VAL A 53 10.17 -0.54 -3.61
C VAL A 53 10.03 0.07 -5.01
N GLU A 54 11.07 0.01 -5.84
CA GLU A 54 11.19 0.73 -7.12
C GLU A 54 10.00 0.49 -8.06
N ASP A 55 9.61 -0.76 -8.23
CA ASP A 55 8.55 -1.16 -9.17
C ASP A 55 7.14 -0.63 -8.81
N VAL A 56 6.97 -0.14 -7.58
CA VAL A 56 5.66 0.24 -7.03
C VAL A 56 5.63 1.63 -6.38
N ALA A 57 6.78 2.25 -6.12
CA ALA A 57 6.87 3.57 -5.51
C ALA A 57 6.17 4.64 -6.37
N ASP A 58 6.28 4.53 -7.69
CA ASP A 58 5.65 5.45 -8.65
C ASP A 58 4.12 5.48 -8.57
N LEU A 59 3.49 4.47 -7.95
CA LEU A 59 2.05 4.46 -7.70
C LEU A 59 1.65 5.41 -6.56
N LEU A 60 2.59 5.76 -5.67
CA LEU A 60 2.37 6.59 -4.49
C LEU A 60 3.08 7.95 -4.53
N VAL A 61 4.21 8.05 -5.23
CA VAL A 61 4.92 9.32 -5.41
C VAL A 61 3.97 10.37 -6.00
N ASP A 62 4.13 11.61 -5.53
CA ASP A 62 3.28 12.78 -5.82
C ASP A 62 1.81 12.66 -5.34
N ARG A 63 1.41 11.53 -4.74
CA ARG A 63 0.02 11.30 -4.28
C ARG A 63 -0.11 11.04 -2.78
N VAL A 64 0.86 10.34 -2.19
CA VAL A 64 0.89 9.95 -0.78
C VAL A 64 2.14 10.51 -0.13
N PRO A 65 2.05 11.14 1.06
CA PRO A 65 3.22 11.68 1.73
C PRO A 65 4.22 10.56 2.05
N ALA A 66 5.51 10.84 1.87
CA ALA A 66 6.59 9.86 2.00
C ALA A 66 6.60 9.19 3.38
N SER A 67 6.31 9.95 4.45
CA SER A 67 6.21 9.46 5.83
C SER A 67 5.12 8.40 6.05
N LEU A 68 4.17 8.27 5.13
CA LEU A 68 3.14 7.25 5.10
C LEU A 68 3.43 6.18 4.04
N GLY A 69 3.76 6.62 2.83
CA GLY A 69 3.94 5.73 1.68
C GLY A 69 5.12 4.80 1.83
N VAL A 70 6.28 5.29 2.26
CA VAL A 70 7.50 4.47 2.41
C VAL A 70 7.33 3.33 3.41
N PRO A 71 6.91 3.55 4.67
CA PRO A 71 6.71 2.44 5.61
C PRO A 71 5.62 1.47 5.15
N ALA A 72 4.57 1.94 4.45
CA ALA A 72 3.56 1.07 3.87
C ALA A 72 4.14 0.19 2.73
N LEU A 73 4.97 0.75 1.84
CA LEU A 73 5.64 -0.01 0.78
C LEU A 73 6.59 -1.08 1.36
N LEU A 74 7.30 -0.76 2.44
CA LEU A 74 8.15 -1.71 3.15
C LEU A 74 7.35 -2.82 3.84
N ALA A 75 6.16 -2.52 4.39
CA ALA A 75 5.26 -3.55 4.90
C ALA A 75 4.77 -4.48 3.77
N ILE A 76 4.36 -3.91 2.63
CA ILE A 76 3.90 -4.67 1.46
C ILE A 76 5.00 -5.60 0.94
N SER A 77 6.25 -5.13 0.82
CA SER A 77 7.34 -5.96 0.32
C SER A 77 7.62 -7.17 1.23
N VAL A 78 7.45 -7.03 2.55
CA VAL A 78 7.52 -8.15 3.49
C VAL A 78 6.31 -9.09 3.33
N LEU A 79 5.10 -8.54 3.20
CA LEU A 79 3.87 -9.33 3.03
C LEU A 79 3.95 -10.26 1.81
N VAL A 80 4.45 -9.76 0.69
CA VAL A 80 4.52 -10.49 -0.58
C VAL A 80 5.83 -11.26 -0.78
N SER A 81 6.75 -11.24 0.19
CA SER A 81 8.10 -11.80 0.08
C SER A 81 8.17 -13.27 -0.32
N HIS A 82 7.10 -14.03 -0.07
CA HIS A 82 6.99 -15.45 -0.40
C HIS A 82 6.25 -15.72 -1.70
N ALA A 83 5.66 -14.70 -2.31
CA ALA A 83 5.01 -14.85 -3.59
C ALA A 83 6.06 -15.13 -4.67
N PRO A 84 5.81 -16.07 -5.61
CA PRO A 84 6.75 -16.41 -6.68
C PRO A 84 7.09 -15.21 -7.57
N LYS A 85 6.22 -14.18 -7.57
CA LYS A 85 6.44 -12.90 -8.24
C LYS A 85 6.14 -11.73 -7.29
N ALA A 86 6.99 -11.52 -6.29
CA ALA A 86 6.80 -10.52 -5.24
C ALA A 86 6.57 -9.08 -5.79
N SER A 87 7.26 -8.68 -6.86
CA SER A 87 7.04 -7.36 -7.48
C SER A 87 5.63 -7.22 -8.07
N GLU A 88 5.17 -8.22 -8.83
CA GLU A 88 3.81 -8.25 -9.40
C GLU A 88 2.75 -8.27 -8.29
N ALA A 89 2.97 -9.07 -7.25
CA ALA A 89 2.09 -9.13 -6.08
C ALA A 89 2.01 -7.80 -5.31
N SER A 90 3.16 -7.12 -5.12
CA SER A 90 3.21 -5.78 -4.51
C SER A 90 2.38 -4.80 -5.33
N ARG A 91 2.54 -4.81 -6.65
CA ARG A 91 1.84 -3.93 -7.57
C ARG A 91 0.33 -4.17 -7.56
N VAL A 92 -0.09 -5.43 -7.59
CA VAL A 92 -1.51 -5.81 -7.57
C VAL A 92 -2.16 -5.40 -6.25
N LEU A 93 -1.50 -5.67 -5.11
CA LEU A 93 -1.99 -5.26 -3.80
C LEU A 93 -2.11 -3.73 -3.70
N LEU A 94 -1.09 -3.01 -4.16
CA LEU A 94 -1.09 -1.55 -4.10
C LEU A 94 -2.16 -0.94 -5.00
N LEU A 95 -2.34 -1.46 -6.21
CA LEU A 95 -3.43 -1.04 -7.10
C LEU A 95 -4.80 -1.34 -6.49
N ALA A 96 -4.98 -2.45 -5.78
CA ALA A 96 -6.23 -2.71 -5.08
C ALA A 96 -6.47 -1.65 -3.98
N ILE A 97 -5.44 -1.27 -3.24
CA ILE A 97 -5.54 -0.21 -2.22
C ILE A 97 -5.82 1.15 -2.85
N THR A 98 -5.15 1.54 -3.93
CA THR A 98 -5.25 2.90 -4.49
C THR A 98 -6.42 3.08 -5.46
N GLU A 99 -6.79 2.02 -6.20
CA GLU A 99 -7.77 2.08 -7.30
C GLU A 99 -9.13 1.47 -6.95
N GLU A 100 -9.20 0.50 -6.04
CA GLU A 100 -10.49 -0.13 -5.66
C GLU A 100 -11.10 0.52 -4.42
N LEU A 101 -10.30 0.99 -3.46
CA LEU A 101 -10.81 1.67 -2.28
C LEU A 101 -11.11 3.15 -2.53
N ALA A 102 -12.08 3.66 -1.78
CA ALA A 102 -12.24 5.11 -1.63
C ALA A 102 -11.00 5.71 -0.93
N PRO A 103 -10.61 6.97 -1.22
CA PRO A 103 -9.37 7.55 -0.69
C PRO A 103 -9.26 7.54 0.84
N ALA A 104 -10.39 7.70 1.54
CA ALA A 104 -10.45 7.59 3.01
C ALA A 104 -10.04 6.19 3.50
N HIS A 105 -10.56 5.13 2.88
CA HIS A 105 -10.25 3.76 3.24
C HIS A 105 -8.84 3.36 2.80
N ALA A 106 -8.40 3.82 1.62
CA ALA A 106 -7.02 3.66 1.16
C ALA A 106 -6.05 4.25 2.19
N ARG A 107 -6.36 5.45 2.70
CA ARG A 107 -5.58 6.08 3.77
C ARG A 107 -5.55 5.21 5.03
N THR A 108 -6.70 4.72 5.50
CA THR A 108 -6.76 3.83 6.68
C THR A 108 -5.89 2.59 6.51
N VAL A 109 -5.90 1.96 5.34
CA VAL A 109 -5.05 0.78 5.06
C VAL A 109 -3.58 1.16 5.06
N LEU A 110 -3.19 2.24 4.37
CA LEU A 110 -1.80 2.69 4.32
C LEU A 110 -1.27 3.11 5.70
N GLU A 111 -2.11 3.77 6.51
CA GLU A 111 -1.76 4.16 7.89
C GLU A 111 -1.56 2.93 8.77
N ASN A 112 -2.44 1.93 8.66
CA ASN A 112 -2.26 0.70 9.42
C ASN A 112 -1.00 -0.06 8.98
N LEU A 113 -0.72 -0.15 7.68
CA LEU A 113 0.51 -0.76 7.18
C LEU A 113 1.77 -0.03 7.67
N ALA A 114 1.75 1.30 7.67
CA ALA A 114 2.86 2.11 8.19
C ALA A 114 3.07 1.89 9.70
N LEU A 115 2.00 1.90 10.49
CA LEU A 115 2.05 1.61 11.92
C LEU A 115 2.54 0.19 12.19
N ALA A 116 2.06 -0.79 11.44
CA ALA A 116 2.46 -2.18 11.57
C ALA A 116 3.93 -2.38 11.18
N TRP A 117 4.44 -1.67 10.16
CA TRP A 117 5.85 -1.64 9.81
C TRP A 117 6.70 -1.22 11.02
N HIS A 118 6.35 -0.10 11.65
CA HIS A 118 7.07 0.41 12.82
C HIS A 118 6.97 -0.53 14.03
N ALA A 119 5.78 -1.06 14.32
CA ALA A 119 5.58 -2.02 15.41
C ALA A 119 6.38 -3.33 15.20
N SER A 120 6.63 -3.70 13.94
CA SER A 120 7.33 -4.93 13.59
C SER A 120 8.86 -4.82 13.56
N GLN A 121 9.45 -3.66 13.86
CA GLN A 121 10.91 -3.42 13.73
C GLN A 121 11.76 -4.35 14.59
N CYS A 122 11.24 -4.81 15.73
CA CYS A 122 11.94 -5.75 16.62
C CYS A 122 11.73 -7.23 16.24
N ILE A 123 10.97 -7.52 15.20
CA ILE A 123 10.69 -8.89 14.73
C ILE A 123 11.70 -9.25 13.62
N PHE A 124 12.79 -9.90 14.01
CA PHE A 124 13.89 -10.21 13.09
C PHE A 124 13.62 -11.42 12.18
N ALA A 125 12.73 -12.34 12.58
CA ALA A 125 12.38 -13.48 11.76
C ALA A 125 11.36 -13.07 10.69
N THR A 126 11.74 -13.17 9.40
CA THR A 126 10.92 -12.74 8.26
C THR A 126 9.51 -13.32 8.29
N ASP A 127 9.35 -14.61 8.56
CA ASP A 127 8.02 -15.26 8.60
C ASP A 127 7.14 -14.73 9.74
N ARG A 128 7.73 -14.49 10.91
CA ARG A 128 7.00 -13.90 12.05
C ARG A 128 6.60 -12.47 11.75
N ARG A 129 7.50 -11.72 11.11
CA ARG A 129 7.24 -10.34 10.70
C ARG A 129 6.11 -10.26 9.67
N ARG A 130 6.16 -11.15 8.66
CA ARG A 130 5.10 -11.31 7.66
C ARG A 130 3.76 -11.66 8.30
N ALA A 131 3.74 -12.67 9.19
CA ALA A 131 2.52 -13.09 9.88
C ALA A 131 1.91 -11.95 10.72
N PHE A 132 2.75 -11.19 11.43
CA PHE A 132 2.32 -10.01 12.18
C PHE A 132 1.67 -8.95 11.27
N LEU A 133 2.38 -8.53 10.21
CA LEU A 133 1.85 -7.55 9.24
C LEU A 133 0.54 -8.02 8.60
N ARG A 134 0.45 -9.31 8.29
CA ARG A 134 -0.75 -9.92 7.71
C ARG A 134 -1.93 -9.88 8.68
N ALA A 135 -1.69 -10.18 9.95
CA ALA A 135 -2.74 -10.13 10.98
C ALA A 135 -3.31 -8.71 11.16
N GLU A 136 -2.44 -7.70 11.20
CA GLU A 136 -2.83 -6.28 11.27
C GLU A 136 -3.65 -5.84 10.06
N LEU A 137 -3.19 -6.19 8.86
CA LEU A 137 -3.90 -5.87 7.62
C LEU A 137 -5.27 -6.55 7.55
N LEU A 138 -5.36 -7.84 7.90
CA LEU A 138 -6.64 -8.57 7.96
C LEU A 138 -7.59 -7.97 9.00
N GLN A 139 -7.08 -7.50 10.15
CA GLN A 139 -7.91 -6.82 11.13
C GLN A 139 -8.48 -5.51 10.58
N THR A 140 -7.66 -4.73 9.88
CA THR A 140 -8.09 -3.48 9.24
C THR A 140 -9.14 -3.74 8.17
N ILE A 141 -8.94 -4.74 7.33
CA ILE A 141 -9.90 -5.17 6.30
C ILE A 141 -11.24 -5.55 6.93
N ARG A 142 -11.25 -6.39 7.98
CA ARG A 142 -12.49 -6.75 8.68
C ARG A 142 -13.26 -5.54 9.23
N ARG A 143 -12.54 -4.52 9.71
CA ARG A 143 -13.17 -3.27 10.19
C ARG A 143 -13.80 -2.47 9.05
N LEU A 144 -13.14 -2.44 7.89
CA LEU A 144 -13.67 -1.79 6.68
C LEU A 144 -14.88 -2.56 6.12
N GLU A 145 -14.84 -3.90 6.09
CA GLU A 145 -15.98 -4.74 5.73
C GLU A 145 -17.18 -4.47 6.64
N ALA A 146 -16.96 -4.41 7.96
CA ALA A 146 -18.02 -4.09 8.92
C ALA A 146 -18.63 -2.69 8.73
N SER A 147 -17.89 -1.79 8.06
CA SER A 147 -18.34 -0.44 7.72
C SER A 147 -18.98 -0.36 6.32
N ASN A 148 -19.19 -1.49 5.64
CA ASN A 148 -19.66 -1.59 4.25
C ASN A 148 -18.80 -0.79 3.26
N ALA A 149 -17.49 -0.73 3.48
CA ALA A 149 -16.57 -0.04 2.59
C ALA A 149 -16.51 -0.74 1.21
N PRO A 150 -16.76 -0.01 0.09
CA PRO A 150 -16.65 -0.59 -1.24
C PRO A 150 -15.18 -0.90 -1.59
N GLY A 151 -14.96 -1.94 -2.40
CA GLY A 151 -13.64 -2.32 -2.92
C GLY A 151 -12.82 -3.24 -2.02
N VAL A 152 -13.30 -3.57 -0.82
CA VAL A 152 -12.58 -4.40 0.15
C VAL A 152 -12.43 -5.86 -0.33
N ASP A 153 -13.43 -6.39 -1.04
CA ASP A 153 -13.41 -7.74 -1.63
C ASP A 153 -12.16 -8.01 -2.48
N ALA A 154 -11.67 -7.00 -3.20
CA ALA A 154 -10.49 -7.11 -4.06
C ALA A 154 -9.22 -7.36 -3.22
N ILE A 155 -9.08 -6.68 -2.09
CA ILE A 155 -7.93 -6.84 -1.20
C ILE A 155 -8.00 -8.20 -0.49
N THR A 156 -9.19 -8.57 0.00
CA THR A 156 -9.41 -9.88 0.64
C THR A 156 -9.07 -11.03 -0.31
N ALA A 157 -9.47 -10.93 -1.59
CA ALA A 157 -9.13 -11.92 -2.61
C ALA A 157 -7.62 -12.01 -2.88
N ILE A 158 -6.90 -10.88 -2.94
CA ILE A 158 -5.44 -10.86 -3.13
C ILE A 158 -4.74 -11.51 -1.94
N LEU A 159 -5.13 -11.17 -0.71
CA LEU A 159 -4.50 -11.75 0.48
C LEU A 159 -4.70 -13.25 0.59
N ALA A 160 -5.85 -13.78 0.16
CA ALA A 160 -6.11 -15.22 0.14
C ALA A 160 -5.18 -15.99 -0.81
N VAL A 161 -4.63 -15.34 -1.85
CA VAL A 161 -3.71 -15.95 -2.84
C VAL A 161 -2.24 -15.78 -2.44
N LEU A 162 -1.95 -14.93 -1.45
CA LEU A 162 -0.60 -14.72 -0.91
C LEU A 162 -0.23 -15.68 0.23
N ASP A 163 -1.08 -16.68 0.51
CA ASP A 163 -0.74 -17.85 1.35
C ASP A 163 -0.03 -18.93 0.53
#